data_AF-A0A1Z9B0Y1-F1
#
_entry.id   AF-A0A1Z9B0Y1-F1
#
_cell.length_a   1.000
_cell.length_b   1.000
_cell.length_c   1.000
_cell.angle_alpha   90.00
_cell.angle_beta   90.00
_cell.angle_gamma   90.00
#
_symmetry.space_group_name_H-M   'P 1'
#
loop_
_entity.id
_entity.type
_entity.pdbx_description
1 polymer ?
#
loop_
_entity_poly.entity_id
_entity_poly.type
_entity_poly.pdbx_seq_one_letter_code
_entity_poly.pdbx_strand_id
1 'polypeptide(L)'
;MNPYEKLLNRKRKWTPVQTDAGSCRAGAEETVRRALALRHMELPVGDFIRDALATDVPALSRELLESNVTDEQNHDLALGFVARAYGVDEKAESEALRLREAWTSHPDHTILKAMVAERAIFFVLLPFFRANGDAGMRTVS
;
A
#
# COMPACT_ATOMS: atom_id res chain seq x y z
N MET A 1 -22.34 16.44 9.39
CA MET A 1 -21.36 15.44 8.93
C MET A 1 -20.45 16.08 7.91
N ASN A 2 -19.20 16.34 8.28
CA ASN A 2 -18.19 16.87 7.36
C ASN A 2 -17.67 15.77 6.40
N PRO A 3 -16.94 16.11 5.32
CA PRO A 3 -16.43 15.11 4.37
C PRO A 3 -15.56 14.02 4.99
N TYR A 4 -14.73 14.35 5.99
CA TYR A 4 -13.85 13.40 6.68
C TYR A 4 -14.64 12.41 7.53
N GLU A 5 -15.61 12.89 8.30
CA GLU A 5 -16.53 12.05 9.08
C GLU A 5 -17.32 11.09 8.16
N LYS A 6 -17.75 11.57 6.99
CA LYS A 6 -18.45 10.74 6.01
C LYS A 6 -17.57 9.62 5.46
N LEU A 7 -16.28 9.89 5.22
CA LEU A 7 -15.32 8.88 4.78
C LEU A 7 -15.05 7.87 5.90
N LEU A 8 -14.79 8.36 7.11
CA LEU A 8 -14.54 7.52 8.28
C LEU A 8 -15.70 6.54 8.55
N ASN A 9 -16.94 7.04 8.52
CA ASN A 9 -18.15 6.23 8.70
C ASN A 9 -18.38 5.17 7.62
N ARG A 10 -17.69 5.28 6.47
CA ARG A 10 -17.78 4.30 5.37
C ARG A 10 -16.65 3.27 5.41
N LYS A 11 -15.60 3.49 6.20
CA LYS A 11 -14.49 2.56 6.33
C LYS A 11 -15.01 1.26 6.92
N ARG A 12 -14.67 0.16 6.26
CA ARG A 12 -14.96 -1.19 6.74
C ARG A 12 -13.70 -1.73 7.40
N LYS A 13 -13.86 -2.31 8.57
CA LYS A 13 -12.79 -3.09 9.17
C LYS A 13 -12.51 -4.30 8.29
N TRP A 14 -11.25 -4.51 7.98
CA TRP A 14 -10.75 -5.72 7.33
C TRP A 14 -9.51 -6.19 8.08
N THR A 15 -9.18 -7.46 7.93
CA THR A 15 -8.03 -8.08 8.60
C THR A 15 -7.23 -8.85 7.55
N PRO A 16 -5.93 -8.61 7.42
CA PRO A 16 -5.06 -9.41 6.56
C PRO A 16 -5.09 -10.89 6.97
N VAL A 17 -5.22 -11.79 6.00
CA VAL A 17 -5.22 -13.25 6.22
C VAL A 17 -4.14 -13.88 5.36
N GLN A 18 -3.27 -14.70 5.98
CA GLN A 18 -2.28 -15.47 5.23
C GLN A 18 -2.97 -16.54 4.40
N THR A 19 -2.61 -16.62 3.12
CA THR A 19 -3.12 -17.60 2.17
C THR A 19 -1.96 -18.32 1.49
N ASP A 20 -2.23 -19.51 0.95
CA ASP A 20 -1.27 -20.23 0.12
C ASP A 20 -1.32 -19.73 -1.33
N ALA A 21 -0.21 -19.83 -2.05
CA ALA A 21 -0.12 -19.37 -3.43
C ALA A 21 -1.04 -20.18 -4.36
N GLY A 22 -1.97 -19.50 -5.02
CA GLY A 22 -2.78 -20.06 -6.08
C GLY A 22 -2.22 -19.79 -7.48
N SER A 23 -3.04 -20.02 -8.50
CA SER A 23 -2.69 -19.70 -9.88
C SER A 23 -2.98 -18.23 -10.21
N CYS A 24 -1.99 -17.54 -10.76
CA CYS A 24 -2.19 -16.26 -11.42
C CYS A 24 -2.82 -16.45 -12.82
N ARG A 25 -3.25 -15.35 -13.44
CA ARG A 25 -3.58 -15.34 -14.86
C ARG A 25 -2.32 -15.69 -15.66
N ALA A 26 -2.45 -16.66 -16.58
CA ALA A 26 -1.33 -17.10 -17.41
C ALA A 26 -0.63 -15.92 -18.11
N GLY A 27 0.68 -15.82 -17.92
CA GLY A 27 1.54 -14.77 -18.47
C GLY A 27 1.69 -13.53 -17.58
N ALA A 28 0.97 -13.45 -16.45
CA ALA A 28 1.07 -12.33 -15.52
C ALA A 28 2.09 -12.55 -14.38
N GLU A 29 2.65 -13.76 -14.25
CA GLU A 29 3.42 -14.20 -13.08
C GLU A 29 4.65 -13.32 -12.82
N GLU A 30 5.41 -12.97 -13.87
CA GLU A 30 6.57 -12.08 -13.75
C GLU A 30 6.15 -10.68 -13.30
N THR A 31 5.12 -10.11 -13.95
CA THR A 31 4.61 -8.77 -13.63
C THR A 31 4.06 -8.72 -12.22
N VAL A 32 3.40 -9.79 -11.74
CA VAL A 32 2.94 -9.92 -10.35
C VAL A 32 4.11 -9.84 -9.37
N ARG A 33 5.20 -10.58 -9.60
CA ARG A 33 6.39 -10.52 -8.71
C ARG A 33 7.03 -9.14 -8.70
N ARG A 34 7.14 -8.48 -9.85
CA ARG A 34 7.70 -7.11 -9.96
C ARG A 34 6.81 -6.08 -9.28
N ALA A 35 5.50 -6.17 -9.46
CA ALA A 35 4.54 -5.31 -8.76
C ALA A 35 4.57 -5.55 -7.25
N LEU A 36 4.74 -6.80 -6.81
CA LEU A 36 4.80 -7.17 -5.39
C LEU A 36 6.03 -6.61 -4.69
N ALA A 37 7.14 -6.38 -5.41
CA ALA A 37 8.30 -5.69 -4.86
C ALA A 37 7.97 -4.26 -4.41
N LEU A 38 7.02 -3.58 -5.06
CA LEU A 38 6.60 -2.22 -4.67
C LEU A 38 5.86 -2.16 -3.33
N ARG A 39 5.55 -3.30 -2.68
CA ARG A 39 5.01 -3.31 -1.30
C ARG A 39 5.91 -2.56 -0.30
N HIS A 40 7.22 -2.49 -0.57
CA HIS A 40 8.16 -1.71 0.25
C HIS A 40 7.82 -0.21 0.31
N MET A 41 6.96 0.27 -0.58
CA MET A 41 6.46 1.65 -0.60
C MET A 41 5.32 1.89 0.41
N GLU A 42 4.69 0.84 0.97
CA GLU A 42 3.61 0.97 1.97
C GLU A 42 4.14 1.60 3.28
N LEU A 43 5.32 1.14 3.72
CA LEU A 43 5.99 1.66 4.91
C LEU A 43 6.23 3.19 4.84
N PRO A 44 6.83 3.75 3.76
CA PRO A 44 6.93 5.19 3.58
C PRO A 44 5.58 5.93 3.63
N VAL A 45 4.51 5.38 3.04
CA VAL A 45 3.20 6.05 3.05
C VAL A 45 2.69 6.18 4.48
N GLY A 46 2.76 5.11 5.28
CA GLY A 46 2.38 5.14 6.69
C GLY A 46 3.18 6.16 7.50
N ASP A 47 4.50 6.22 7.32
CA ASP A 47 5.38 7.18 8.01
C ASP A 47 5.09 8.62 7.58
N PHE A 48 4.86 8.86 6.29
CA PHE A 48 4.51 10.19 5.78
C PHE A 48 3.21 10.73 6.36
N ILE A 49 2.20 9.86 6.57
CA ILE A 49 0.95 10.26 7.20
C ILE A 49 1.21 10.65 8.66
N ARG A 50 2.03 9.91 9.40
CA ARG A 50 2.39 10.23 10.80
C ARG A 50 3.13 11.57 10.91
N ASP A 51 4.10 11.80 10.05
CA ASP A 51 4.85 13.05 10.01
C ASP A 51 3.93 14.25 9.67
N ALA A 52 2.97 14.04 8.76
CA ALA A 52 1.96 15.04 8.44
C ALA A 52 1.03 15.36 9.62
N LEU A 53 0.66 14.35 10.42
CA LEU A 53 -0.16 14.54 11.62
C LEU A 53 0.55 15.38 12.69
N ALA A 54 1.89 15.30 12.77
CA ALA A 54 2.70 16.13 13.64
C ALA A 54 2.81 17.59 13.19
N THR A 55 2.40 17.90 11.96
CA THR A 55 2.53 19.20 11.31
C THR A 55 1.15 19.74 10.86
N ASP A 56 1.10 20.42 9.71
CA ASP A 56 0.02 21.31 9.29
C ASP A 56 -1.13 20.57 8.56
N VAL A 57 -1.80 19.66 9.26
CA VAL A 57 -3.07 19.08 8.79
C VAL A 57 -4.28 19.69 9.51
N PRO A 58 -5.41 19.92 8.80
CA PRO A 58 -6.64 20.38 9.42
C PRO A 58 -7.08 19.48 10.58
N ALA A 59 -7.51 20.08 11.70
CA ALA A 59 -7.91 19.31 12.88
C ALA A 59 -9.01 18.27 12.57
N LEU A 60 -9.97 18.62 11.71
CA LEU A 60 -11.07 17.75 11.31
C LEU A 60 -10.64 16.53 10.47
N SER A 61 -9.43 16.51 9.88
CA SER A 61 -8.93 15.38 9.10
C SER A 61 -8.08 14.40 9.90
N ARG A 62 -7.65 14.76 11.12
CA ARG A 62 -6.68 14.00 11.91
C ARG A 62 -7.14 12.59 12.20
N GLU A 63 -8.36 12.43 12.71
CA GLU A 63 -8.94 11.11 13.04
C GLU A 63 -9.00 10.19 11.81
N LEU A 64 -9.38 10.73 10.65
CA LEU A 64 -9.41 9.96 9.40
C LEU A 64 -7.99 9.53 9.00
N LEU A 65 -7.02 10.45 9.02
CA LEU A 65 -5.64 10.17 8.63
C LEU A 65 -4.97 9.18 9.60
N GLU A 66 -5.20 9.29 10.90
CA GLU A 66 -4.76 8.31 11.90
C GLU A 66 -5.33 6.92 11.62
N SER A 67 -6.61 6.84 11.23
CA SER A 67 -7.20 5.56 10.82
C SER A 67 -6.55 4.99 9.55
N ASN A 68 -6.08 5.83 8.63
CA ASN A 68 -5.38 5.38 7.41
C ASN A 68 -4.01 4.77 7.74
N VAL A 69 -3.30 5.27 8.77
CA VAL A 69 -2.04 4.65 9.22
C VAL A 69 -2.22 3.17 9.58
N THR A 70 -3.36 2.82 10.19
CA THR A 70 -3.67 1.42 10.52
C THR A 70 -3.95 0.60 9.26
N ASP A 71 -4.57 1.20 8.25
CA ASP A 71 -4.79 0.52 6.96
C ASP A 71 -3.46 0.27 6.24
N GLU A 72 -2.52 1.21 6.23
CA GLU A 72 -1.20 0.99 5.61
C GLU A 72 -0.42 -0.15 6.29
N GLN A 73 -0.54 -0.30 7.62
CA GLN A 73 0.02 -1.45 8.33
C GLN A 73 -0.64 -2.76 7.91
N ASN A 74 -1.95 -2.74 7.67
CA ASN A 74 -2.67 -3.90 7.17
C ASN A 74 -2.30 -4.22 5.71
N HIS A 75 -2.11 -3.20 4.86
CA HIS A 75 -1.64 -3.38 3.48
C HIS A 75 -0.24 -3.99 3.45
N ASP A 76 0.71 -3.44 4.21
CA ASP A 76 2.07 -3.98 4.31
C ASP A 76 2.07 -5.44 4.78
N LEU A 77 1.27 -5.76 5.81
CA LEU A 77 1.13 -7.13 6.30
C LEU A 77 0.50 -8.06 5.25
N ALA A 78 -0.56 -7.62 4.57
CA ALA A 78 -1.26 -8.40 3.54
C ALA A 78 -0.35 -8.68 2.33
N LEU A 79 0.33 -7.66 1.81
CA LEU A 79 1.30 -7.82 0.73
C LEU A 79 2.50 -8.65 1.18
N GLY A 80 2.89 -8.55 2.45
CA GLY A 80 3.88 -9.42 3.07
C GLY A 80 3.46 -10.90 3.11
N PHE A 81 2.17 -11.20 3.35
CA PHE A 81 1.64 -12.56 3.21
C PHE A 81 1.75 -13.06 1.78
N VAL A 82 1.38 -12.23 0.79
CA VAL A 82 1.51 -12.57 -0.63
C VAL A 82 2.97 -12.87 -0.99
N ALA A 83 3.92 -12.03 -0.55
CA ALA A 83 5.34 -12.23 -0.79
C ALA A 83 5.88 -13.52 -0.16
N ARG A 84 5.39 -13.91 1.01
CA ARG A 84 5.76 -15.20 1.62
C ARG A 84 5.22 -16.39 0.84
N ALA A 85 4.00 -16.30 0.32
CA ALA A 85 3.37 -17.38 -0.43
C ALA A 85 4.02 -17.58 -1.81
N TYR A 86 4.32 -16.49 -2.53
CA TYR A 86 4.81 -16.52 -3.91
C TYR A 86 6.33 -16.46 -4.06
N GLY A 87 7.04 -16.12 -2.98
CA GLY A 87 8.43 -15.71 -3.04
C GLY A 87 8.60 -14.29 -3.61
N VAL A 88 9.85 -13.88 -3.76
CA VAL A 88 10.23 -12.55 -4.24
C VAL A 88 11.20 -12.66 -5.42
N ASP A 89 11.27 -11.59 -6.21
CA ASP A 89 12.30 -11.41 -7.24
C ASP A 89 13.37 -10.45 -6.69
N GLU A 90 14.56 -10.97 -6.36
CA GLU A 90 15.61 -10.19 -5.69
C GLU A 90 16.03 -8.94 -6.46
N LYS A 91 16.00 -8.98 -7.79
CA LYS A 91 16.32 -7.82 -8.62
C LYS A 91 15.23 -6.76 -8.44
N ALA A 92 13.96 -7.15 -8.56
CA ALA A 92 12.83 -6.24 -8.35
C ALA A 92 12.79 -5.68 -6.92
N GLU A 93 13.09 -6.48 -5.90
CA GLU A 93 13.22 -6.04 -4.50
C GLU A 93 14.29 -4.94 -4.38
N SER A 94 15.46 -5.16 -4.98
CA SER A 94 16.54 -4.18 -4.95
C SER A 94 16.18 -2.87 -5.64
N GLU A 95 15.42 -2.93 -6.74
CA GLU A 95 14.93 -1.75 -7.46
C GLU A 95 13.89 -1.00 -6.62
N ALA A 96 12.94 -1.72 -6.02
CA ALA A 96 11.92 -1.14 -5.15
C ALA A 96 12.52 -0.46 -3.91
N LEU A 97 13.57 -1.03 -3.31
CA LEU A 97 14.26 -0.40 -2.18
C LEU A 97 14.99 0.89 -2.55
N ARG A 98 15.60 0.96 -3.75
CA ARG A 98 16.20 2.21 -4.26
C ARG A 98 15.14 3.27 -4.53
N LEU A 99 14.00 2.88 -5.11
CA LEU A 99 12.86 3.78 -5.29
C LEU A 99 12.34 4.30 -3.95
N ARG A 100 12.22 3.42 -2.96
CA ARG A 100 11.84 3.77 -1.60
C ARG A 100 12.78 4.81 -1.01
N GLU A 101 14.08 4.57 -1.06
CA GLU A 101 15.10 5.49 -0.55
C GLU A 101 15.03 6.86 -1.24
N ALA A 102 14.97 6.88 -2.57
CA ALA A 102 14.83 8.11 -3.34
C ALA A 102 13.56 8.87 -2.95
N TRP A 103 12.43 8.18 -2.80
CA TRP A 103 11.15 8.78 -2.43
C TRP A 103 11.15 9.33 -1.00
N THR A 104 11.71 8.58 -0.04
CA THR A 104 11.90 9.04 1.34
C THR A 104 12.80 10.27 1.42
N SER A 105 13.89 10.31 0.64
CA SER A 105 14.82 11.44 0.60
C SER A 105 14.30 12.70 -0.12
N HIS A 106 13.25 12.58 -0.93
CA HIS A 106 12.73 13.70 -1.73
C HIS A 106 12.31 14.88 -0.81
N PRO A 107 12.54 16.15 -1.15
CA PRO A 107 12.27 17.27 -0.23
C PRO A 107 10.79 17.65 -0.08
N ASP A 108 9.92 17.11 -0.94
CA ASP A 108 8.50 17.44 -0.95
C ASP A 108 7.79 17.09 0.36
N HIS A 109 6.68 17.79 0.60
CA HIS A 109 5.82 17.54 1.75
C HIS A 109 5.34 16.09 1.80
N THR A 110 5.31 15.49 2.99
CA THR A 110 4.97 14.08 3.21
C THR A 110 3.57 13.71 2.70
N ILE A 111 2.56 14.57 2.91
CA ILE A 111 1.21 14.40 2.32
C ILE A 111 1.26 14.33 0.79
N LEU A 112 2.06 15.18 0.13
CA LEU A 112 2.17 15.17 -1.32
C LEU A 112 2.80 13.85 -1.79
N LYS A 113 3.87 13.40 -1.12
CA LYS A 113 4.50 12.11 -1.40
C LYS A 113 3.53 10.94 -1.22
N ALA A 114 2.77 10.90 -0.13
CA ALA A 114 1.78 9.87 0.15
C ALA A 114 0.68 9.85 -0.93
N MET A 115 0.10 11.02 -1.23
CA MET A 115 -0.95 11.15 -2.25
C MET A 115 -0.47 10.70 -3.64
N VAL A 116 0.77 11.05 -4.03
CA VAL A 116 1.34 10.64 -5.31
C VAL A 116 1.65 9.14 -5.32
N ALA A 117 2.23 8.59 -4.26
CA ALA A 117 2.49 7.16 -4.15
C ALA A 117 1.19 6.35 -4.25
N GLU A 118 0.14 6.73 -3.52
CA GLU A 118 -1.16 6.05 -3.61
C GLU A 118 -1.72 6.07 -5.02
N ARG A 119 -1.73 7.22 -5.69
CA ARG A 119 -2.36 7.34 -7.01
C ARG A 119 -1.54 6.73 -8.15
N ALA A 120 -0.21 6.81 -8.08
CA ALA A 120 0.67 6.34 -9.15
C ALA A 120 1.07 4.88 -9.00
N ILE A 121 1.09 4.36 -7.76
CA ILE A 121 1.57 3.00 -7.45
C ILE A 121 0.39 2.14 -6.99
N PHE A 122 -0.22 2.46 -5.86
CA PHE A 122 -1.19 1.56 -5.20
C PHE A 122 -2.53 1.46 -5.93
N PHE A 123 -3.04 2.57 -6.46
CA PHE A 123 -4.26 2.60 -7.27
C PHE A 123 -4.08 1.92 -8.62
N VAL A 124 -2.86 1.56 -9.00
CA VAL A 124 -2.56 0.79 -10.21
C VAL A 124 -2.31 -0.68 -9.86
N LEU A 125 -1.46 -0.98 -8.87
CA LEU A 125 -1.09 -2.35 -8.55
C LEU A 125 -2.20 -3.14 -7.84
N LEU A 126 -2.99 -2.52 -6.96
CA LEU A 126 -4.06 -3.25 -6.25
C LEU A 126 -5.15 -3.73 -7.23
N PRO A 127 -5.64 -2.91 -8.18
CA PRO A 127 -6.50 -3.41 -9.25
C PRO A 127 -5.81 -4.44 -10.15
N PHE A 128 -4.52 -4.28 -10.44
CA PHE A 128 -3.76 -5.26 -11.22
C PHE A 128 -3.71 -6.64 -10.54
N PHE A 129 -3.44 -6.69 -9.22
CA PHE A 129 -3.51 -7.89 -8.40
C PHE A 129 -4.91 -8.49 -8.36
N ARG A 130 -5.95 -7.67 -8.22
CA ARG A 130 -7.33 -8.16 -8.28
C ARG A 130 -7.66 -8.82 -9.62
N ALA A 131 -7.17 -8.25 -10.72
CA ALA A 131 -7.47 -8.74 -12.06
C ALA A 131 -6.63 -9.96 -12.49
N ASN A 132 -5.38 -10.08 -12.02
CA ASN A 132 -4.42 -11.06 -12.53
C ASN A 132 -3.86 -12.01 -11.47
N GLY A 133 -4.06 -11.70 -10.19
CA GLY A 133 -3.65 -12.52 -9.06
C GLY A 133 -4.67 -13.62 -8.71
N ASP A 134 -4.29 -14.39 -7.69
CA ASP A 134 -5.11 -15.44 -7.12
C ASP A 134 -6.19 -14.89 -6.17
N ALA A 135 -6.87 -15.77 -5.45
CA ALA A 135 -7.89 -15.39 -4.48
C ALA A 135 -7.32 -14.57 -3.32
N GLY A 136 -6.09 -14.85 -2.86
CA GLY A 136 -5.45 -14.12 -1.76
C GLY A 136 -5.10 -12.68 -2.15
N MET A 137 -4.53 -12.49 -3.34
CA MET A 137 -4.23 -11.16 -3.88
C MET A 137 -5.49 -10.29 -4.07
N ARG A 138 -6.66 -10.91 -4.33
CA ARG A 138 -7.93 -10.20 -4.51
C ARG A 138 -8.49 -9.62 -3.22
N THR A 139 -8.07 -10.11 -2.06
CA THR A 139 -8.56 -9.64 -0.76
C THR A 139 -7.73 -8.50 -0.17
N VAL A 140 -6.61 -8.15 -0.79
CA VAL A 140 -5.84 -6.95 -0.44
C VAL A 140 -6.66 -5.73 -0.87
N SER A 141 -7.21 -5.03 0.12
CA SER A 141 -8.07 -3.86 -0.08
C SER A 141 -7.26 -2.60 -0.34
#